data_AF-A0A1E3NN42-F1
#
_entry.id   AF-A0A1E3NN42-F1
#
_cell.length_a   1.000
_cell.length_b   1.000
_cell.length_c   1.000
_cell.angle_alpha   90.00
_cell.angle_beta   90.00
_cell.angle_gamma   90.00
#
_symmetry.space_group_name_H-M   'P 1'
#
loop_
_entity.id
_entity.type
_entity.pdbx_description
1 polymer ?
#
loop_
_entity_poly.entity_id
_entity_poly.type
_entity_poly.pdbx_seq_one_letter_code
_entity_poly.pdbx_strand_id
1 'polypeptide(L)'
;MISLAGGLRVLGLMLLANAAYSRHELNQLAFIVAENTAVGEGFSAAQTPQTLQTLPMDVVLELACGVVLVLAATLVSLFRSAEVCAAPATVVLKDGRWVVDTRRGTAGGSGDQHPLRAIDVAAANTAADHAGTGSYAYLDTRVNFANLTKRALAFAAWASSNADAGDAATTEAI
;
A
#
# COMPACT_ATOMS: atom_id res chain seq x y z
N MET A 1 0.53 -12.70 -6.22
CA MET A 1 0.32 -11.77 -7.35
C MET A 1 1.08 -10.49 -7.05
N ILE A 2 2.01 -10.06 -7.94
CA ILE A 2 2.76 -8.81 -7.73
C ILE A 2 1.81 -7.63 -8.00
N SER A 3 1.86 -6.68 -7.08
CA SER A 3 1.17 -5.40 -7.19
C SER A 3 1.65 -4.63 -8.43
N LEU A 4 0.76 -3.99 -9.22
CA LEU A 4 1.18 -3.15 -10.36
C LEU A 4 2.25 -2.13 -9.94
N ALA A 5 2.04 -1.45 -8.80
CA ALA A 5 3.03 -0.54 -8.21
C ALA A 5 4.34 -1.25 -7.81
N GLY A 6 4.25 -2.49 -7.31
CA GLY A 6 5.44 -3.31 -7.04
C GLY A 6 6.20 -3.64 -8.32
N GLY A 7 5.51 -3.98 -9.40
CA GLY A 7 6.10 -4.26 -10.71
C GLY A 7 6.79 -3.03 -11.31
N LEU A 8 6.14 -1.86 -11.29
CA LEU A 8 6.77 -0.63 -11.77
C LEU A 8 8.01 -0.23 -10.95
N ARG A 9 8.00 -0.43 -9.61
CA ARG A 9 9.19 -0.17 -8.77
C ARG A 9 10.36 -1.06 -9.18
N VAL A 10 10.11 -2.36 -9.39
CA VAL A 10 11.16 -3.30 -9.78
C VAL A 10 11.73 -2.93 -11.14
N LEU A 11 10.88 -2.65 -12.14
CA LEU A 11 11.32 -2.24 -13.48
C LEU A 11 12.11 -0.93 -13.45
N GLY A 12 11.62 0.08 -12.72
CA GLY A 12 12.32 1.36 -12.58
C GLY A 12 13.68 1.22 -11.90
N LEU A 13 13.79 0.40 -10.84
CA LEU A 13 15.06 0.11 -10.16
C LEU A 13 16.03 -0.66 -11.06
N MET A 14 15.53 -1.59 -11.88
CA MET A 14 16.36 -2.31 -12.85
C MET A 14 16.95 -1.37 -13.90
N LEU A 15 16.14 -0.44 -14.45
CA LEU A 15 16.63 0.56 -15.41
C LEU A 15 17.66 1.50 -14.79
N LEU A 16 17.45 1.93 -13.53
CA LEU A 16 18.43 2.74 -12.81
C LEU A 16 19.74 1.99 -12.57
N ALA A 17 19.66 0.71 -12.21
CA ALA A 17 20.85 -0.13 -12.03
C ALA A 17 21.60 -0.31 -13.36
N ASN A 18 20.88 -0.55 -14.46
CA ASN A 18 21.47 -0.71 -15.78
C ASN A 18 22.15 0.60 -16.25
N ALA A 19 21.48 1.74 -16.13
CA ALA A 19 22.06 3.05 -16.46
C ALA A 19 23.30 3.39 -15.60
N ALA A 20 23.28 3.05 -14.31
CA ALA A 20 24.43 3.23 -13.42
C ALA A 20 25.62 2.34 -13.85
N TYR A 21 25.33 1.10 -14.24
CA TYR A 21 26.33 0.17 -14.75
C TYR A 21 26.93 0.65 -16.09
N SER A 22 26.10 1.06 -17.06
CA SER A 22 26.58 1.62 -18.34
C SER A 22 27.45 2.86 -18.13
N ARG A 23 27.08 3.74 -17.19
CA ARG A 23 27.93 4.89 -16.83
C ARG A 23 29.27 4.45 -16.22
N HIS A 24 29.27 3.41 -15.40
CA HIS A 24 30.50 2.88 -14.82
C HIS A 24 31.45 2.34 -15.89
N GLU A 25 30.95 1.55 -16.82
CA GLU A 25 31.74 1.03 -17.95
C GLU A 25 32.29 2.16 -18.84
N LEU A 26 31.46 3.15 -19.17
CA LEU A 26 31.89 4.31 -19.95
C LEU A 26 33.01 5.09 -19.26
N ASN A 27 32.91 5.30 -17.94
CA ASN A 27 33.96 5.97 -17.18
C ASN A 27 35.26 5.16 -17.15
N GLN A 28 35.19 3.83 -17.06
CA GLN A 28 36.38 2.97 -17.13
C GLN A 28 37.03 3.01 -18.51
N LEU A 29 36.24 2.93 -19.59
CA LEU A 29 36.75 3.03 -20.96
C LEU A 29 37.36 4.39 -21.23
N ALA A 30 36.73 5.48 -20.77
CA ALA A 30 37.25 6.83 -20.85
C ALA A 30 38.64 6.95 -20.21
N PHE A 31 38.81 6.35 -19.02
CA PHE A 31 40.07 6.30 -18.30
C PHE A 31 41.15 5.53 -19.08
N ILE A 32 40.83 4.32 -19.55
CA ILE A 32 41.76 3.46 -20.31
C ILE A 32 42.18 4.12 -21.62
N VAL A 33 41.23 4.74 -22.35
CA VAL A 33 41.53 5.45 -23.60
C VAL A 33 42.45 6.63 -23.32
N ALA A 34 42.17 7.44 -22.29
CA ALA A 34 43.01 8.57 -21.91
C ALA A 34 44.46 8.13 -21.58
N GLU A 35 44.60 7.03 -20.83
CA GLU A 35 45.91 6.45 -20.49
C GLU A 35 46.67 5.98 -21.74
N ASN A 36 46.03 5.23 -22.63
CA ASN A 36 46.66 4.76 -23.86
C ASN A 36 47.05 5.88 -24.84
N THR A 37 46.23 6.93 -24.94
CA THR A 37 46.56 8.09 -25.78
C THR A 37 47.75 8.88 -25.23
N ALA A 38 47.92 8.95 -23.90
CA ALA A 38 49.06 9.63 -23.27
C ALA A 38 50.39 8.87 -23.44
N VAL A 39 50.35 7.56 -23.74
CA VAL A 39 51.55 6.74 -23.98
C VAL A 39 51.99 6.77 -25.45
N GLY A 40 51.04 6.91 -26.39
CA GLY A 40 51.33 6.87 -27.84
C GLY A 40 51.85 8.17 -28.44
N GLU A 41 51.49 9.31 -27.86
CA GLU A 41 52.02 10.61 -28.23
C GLU A 41 52.78 11.14 -27.00
N GLY A 42 54.01 11.62 -27.14
CA GLY A 42 54.81 12.17 -26.03
C GLY A 42 54.25 13.48 -25.44
N PHE A 43 52.94 13.53 -25.17
CA PHE A 43 52.17 14.68 -24.76
C PHE A 43 52.11 14.77 -23.23
N SER A 44 52.39 15.97 -22.75
CA SER A 44 52.27 16.38 -21.35
C SER A 44 50.85 16.12 -20.81
N ALA A 45 50.76 15.54 -19.61
CA ALA A 45 49.55 15.13 -18.88
C ALA A 45 48.51 16.24 -18.55
N ALA A 46 48.56 17.39 -19.21
CA ALA A 46 47.72 18.56 -18.92
C ALA A 46 46.50 18.71 -19.83
N GLN A 47 46.38 17.95 -20.92
CA GLN A 47 45.24 18.01 -21.84
C GLN A 47 44.40 16.74 -21.73
N THR A 48 43.54 16.69 -20.70
CA THR A 48 42.44 15.74 -20.69
C THR A 48 41.50 16.08 -21.86
N PRO A 49 41.19 15.13 -22.77
CA PRO A 49 40.28 15.40 -23.87
C PRO A 49 38.90 15.74 -23.30
N GLN A 50 38.49 17.02 -23.43
CA GLN A 50 37.21 17.54 -22.94
C GLN A 50 35.98 16.95 -23.65
N THR A 51 36.18 16.08 -24.64
CA THR A 51 35.12 15.44 -25.43
C THR A 51 34.46 14.25 -24.75
N LEU A 52 34.97 13.77 -23.61
CA LEU A 52 34.40 12.68 -22.81
C LEU A 52 33.44 13.16 -21.71
N GLN A 53 33.20 14.46 -21.56
CA GLN A 53 32.40 15.00 -20.45
C GLN A 53 30.88 14.92 -20.63
N THR A 54 30.38 14.59 -21.81
CA THR A 54 28.94 14.50 -22.06
C THR A 54 28.47 13.05 -22.03
N LEU A 55 27.59 12.71 -21.09
CA LEU A 55 26.92 11.40 -21.09
C LEU A 55 26.17 11.21 -22.43
N PRO A 56 26.21 10.00 -23.01
CA PRO A 56 25.46 9.73 -24.22
C PRO A 56 23.94 9.79 -23.91
N MET A 57 23.17 10.33 -24.86
CA MET A 57 21.77 10.72 -24.65
C MET A 57 20.87 9.52 -24.31
N ASP A 58 21.22 8.34 -24.81
CA ASP A 58 20.57 7.05 -24.50
C ASP A 58 20.63 6.71 -23.01
N VAL A 59 21.81 6.82 -22.36
CA VAL A 59 21.97 6.58 -20.92
C VAL A 59 21.21 7.63 -20.10
N VAL A 60 21.17 8.88 -20.57
CA VAL A 60 20.38 9.94 -19.91
C VAL A 60 18.88 9.64 -19.98
N LEU A 61 18.39 9.17 -21.14
CA LEU A 61 16.99 8.82 -21.33
C LEU A 61 16.59 7.59 -20.50
N GLU A 62 17.48 6.59 -20.40
CA GLU A 62 17.27 5.41 -19.57
C GLU A 62 17.18 5.77 -18.08
N LEU A 63 18.11 6.61 -17.59
CA LEU A 63 18.07 7.14 -16.23
C LEU A 63 16.77 7.90 -15.97
N ALA A 64 16.38 8.81 -16.87
CA ALA A 64 15.16 9.60 -16.75
C ALA A 64 13.91 8.69 -16.71
N CYS A 65 13.84 7.69 -17.59
CA CYS A 65 12.75 6.72 -17.62
C CYS A 65 12.67 5.92 -16.31
N GLY A 66 13.82 5.45 -15.80
CA GLY A 66 13.91 4.74 -14.52
C GLY A 66 13.40 5.59 -13.35
N VAL A 67 13.81 6.86 -13.26
CA VAL A 67 13.33 7.80 -12.23
C VAL A 67 11.82 8.02 -12.34
N VAL A 68 11.30 8.28 -13.54
CA VAL A 68 9.85 8.50 -13.75
C VAL A 68 9.04 7.28 -13.36
N LEU A 69 9.50 6.06 -13.69
CA LEU A 69 8.81 4.83 -13.32
C LEU A 69 8.78 4.61 -11.81
N VAL A 70 9.90 4.86 -11.11
CA VAL A 70 9.93 4.77 -9.65
C VAL A 70 8.99 5.80 -9.02
N LEU A 71 9.03 7.06 -9.48
CA LEU A 71 8.13 8.12 -8.98
C LEU A 71 6.66 7.78 -9.24
N ALA A 72 6.32 7.37 -10.45
CA ALA A 72 4.96 6.93 -10.79
C ALA A 72 4.52 5.77 -9.89
N ALA A 73 5.39 4.80 -9.65
CA ALA A 73 5.08 3.68 -8.77
C ALA A 73 4.90 4.09 -7.29
N THR A 74 5.66 5.09 -6.82
CA THR A 74 5.45 5.66 -5.47
C THR A 74 4.11 6.38 -5.37
N LEU A 75 3.72 7.17 -6.37
CA LEU A 75 2.43 7.85 -6.39
C LEU A 75 1.27 6.84 -6.46
N VAL A 76 1.33 5.87 -7.36
CA VAL A 76 0.32 4.81 -7.50
C VAL A 76 0.18 4.00 -6.21
N SER A 77 1.28 3.80 -5.47
CA SER A 77 1.23 3.08 -4.21
C SER A 77 0.43 3.78 -3.11
N LEU A 78 0.38 5.13 -3.12
CA LEU A 78 -0.41 5.90 -2.16
C LEU A 78 -1.91 5.64 -2.34
N PHE A 79 -2.37 5.62 -3.59
CA PHE A 79 -3.78 5.36 -3.91
C PHE A 79 -4.19 3.91 -3.64
N ARG A 80 -3.26 2.96 -3.66
CA ARG A 80 -3.55 1.57 -3.30
C ARG A 80 -3.58 1.34 -1.79
N SER A 81 -2.75 2.05 -1.01
CA SER A 81 -2.90 2.06 0.44
C SER A 81 -4.21 2.71 0.88
N ALA A 82 -4.83 3.57 0.06
CA ALA A 82 -6.18 4.05 0.31
C ALA A 82 -7.16 2.88 0.38
N GLU A 83 -7.16 1.94 -0.57
CA GLU A 83 -8.07 0.78 -0.55
C GLU A 83 -7.86 -0.16 0.65
N VAL A 84 -6.61 -0.36 1.08
CA VAL A 84 -6.27 -1.27 2.20
C VAL A 84 -6.42 -0.59 3.56
N CYS A 85 -6.22 0.73 3.64
CA CYS A 85 -6.35 1.51 4.88
C CYS A 85 -7.71 2.21 5.03
N ALA A 86 -8.58 2.23 4.02
CA ALA A 86 -9.87 2.92 4.03
C ALA A 86 -10.97 2.20 4.84
N ALA A 87 -10.81 0.93 5.17
CA ALA A 87 -11.75 0.29 6.08
C ALA A 87 -11.08 -0.88 6.82
N PRO A 88 -10.92 -0.83 8.15
CA PRO A 88 -10.83 -2.09 8.88
C PRO A 88 -12.10 -2.89 8.54
N ALA A 89 -11.94 -4.15 8.15
CA ALA A 89 -13.07 -5.00 7.85
C ALA A 89 -14.00 -5.07 9.07
N THR A 90 -15.19 -4.50 8.96
CA THR A 90 -16.12 -4.45 10.09
C THR A 90 -17.05 -5.64 10.02
N VAL A 91 -17.11 -6.39 11.11
CA VAL A 91 -18.00 -7.53 11.22
C VAL A 91 -19.38 -6.99 11.59
N VAL A 92 -20.31 -7.02 10.64
CA VAL A 92 -21.68 -6.51 10.81
C VAL A 92 -22.64 -7.70 10.72
N LEU A 93 -23.64 -7.73 11.60
CA LEU A 93 -24.73 -8.70 11.49
C LEU A 93 -25.72 -8.19 10.43
N LYS A 94 -25.77 -8.82 9.26
CA LYS A 94 -26.74 -8.54 8.20
C LYS A 94 -27.63 -9.78 8.03
N ASP A 95 -28.95 -9.59 8.10
CA ASP A 95 -29.94 -10.66 7.92
C ASP A 95 -29.68 -11.90 8.80
N GLY A 96 -29.30 -11.68 10.06
CA GLY A 96 -29.01 -12.74 11.03
C GLY A 96 -27.69 -13.49 10.79
N ARG A 97 -26.86 -13.06 9.83
CA ARG A 97 -25.54 -13.62 9.55
C ARG A 97 -24.44 -12.62 9.84
N TRP A 98 -23.35 -13.09 10.45
CA TRP A 98 -22.14 -12.29 10.61
C TRP A 98 -21.46 -12.16 9.26
N VAL A 99 -21.52 -10.96 8.68
CA VAL A 99 -20.89 -10.63 7.41
C VAL A 99 -19.69 -9.73 7.69
N VAL A 100 -18.52 -10.16 7.22
CA VAL A 100 -17.33 -9.30 7.19
C VAL A 100 -17.54 -8.31 6.04
N ASP A 101 -18.02 -7.11 6.37
CA ASP A 101 -18.20 -6.06 5.38
C ASP A 101 -16.85 -5.37 5.15
N THR A 102 -16.16 -5.80 4.10
CA THR A 102 -14.92 -5.16 3.62
C THR A 102 -15.21 -3.94 2.74
N ARG A 103 -16.49 -3.61 2.52
CA ARG A 103 -16.93 -2.71 1.45
C ARG A 103 -17.47 -1.37 1.95
N ARG A 104 -17.07 -0.93 3.14
CA ARG A 104 -17.37 0.43 3.64
C ARG A 104 -16.23 1.42 3.35
N GLY A 105 -15.98 1.63 2.06
CA GLY A 105 -15.24 2.78 1.54
C GLY A 105 -16.14 3.91 1.03
N THR A 106 -17.46 3.83 1.25
CA THR A 106 -18.43 4.82 0.74
C THR A 106 -19.69 4.83 1.60
N ALA A 107 -19.73 5.69 2.62
CA ALA A 107 -20.98 6.08 3.27
C ALA A 107 -20.91 7.57 3.62
N GLY A 108 -21.05 8.41 2.59
CA GLY A 108 -21.02 9.87 2.65
C GLY A 108 -20.56 10.40 1.29
N GLY A 109 -21.37 11.23 0.64
CA GLY A 109 -21.23 11.57 -0.78
C GLY A 109 -19.93 12.26 -1.19
N SER A 110 -19.66 12.20 -2.50
CA SER A 110 -18.67 12.96 -3.27
C SER A 110 -17.19 12.87 -2.83
N GLY A 111 -16.37 12.21 -3.66
CA GLY A 111 -15.02 12.71 -3.97
C GLY A 111 -13.86 12.36 -3.04
N ASP A 112 -14.07 12.00 -1.78
CA ASP A 112 -12.98 11.93 -0.80
C ASP A 112 -12.39 10.52 -0.58
N GLN A 113 -12.03 9.82 -1.66
CA GLN A 113 -11.06 8.72 -1.56
C GLN A 113 -9.64 9.29 -1.52
N HIS A 114 -9.36 10.12 -0.52
CA HIS A 114 -8.04 10.67 -0.34
C HIS A 114 -7.14 9.62 0.32
N PRO A 115 -5.94 9.32 -0.24
CA PRO A 115 -5.05 8.30 0.31
C PRO A 115 -4.47 8.64 1.69
N LEU A 116 -4.60 9.89 2.11
CA LEU A 116 -4.16 10.37 3.42
C LEU A 116 -5.35 10.49 4.37
N ARG A 117 -5.15 10.05 5.62
CA ARG A 117 -6.13 10.22 6.69
C ARG A 117 -6.18 11.67 7.16
N ALA A 118 -7.36 12.11 7.57
CA ALA A 118 -7.53 13.41 8.21
C ALA A 118 -6.72 13.48 9.51
N ILE A 119 -6.07 14.62 9.74
CA ILE A 119 -5.32 14.91 10.98
C ILE A 119 -6.27 15.47 12.04
N ASP A 120 -7.35 16.13 11.61
CA ASP A 120 -8.36 16.65 12.52
C ASP A 120 -9.11 15.49 13.21
N VAL A 121 -9.15 15.56 14.54
CA VAL A 121 -9.76 14.55 15.40
C VAL A 121 -11.26 14.45 15.14
N ALA A 122 -11.94 15.56 14.86
CA ALA A 122 -13.36 15.53 14.57
C ALA A 122 -13.63 14.76 13.27
N ALA A 123 -12.93 15.10 12.18
CA ALA A 123 -13.02 14.39 10.91
C ALA A 123 -12.57 12.92 11.01
N ALA A 124 -11.54 12.61 11.79
CA ALA A 124 -11.07 11.25 12.02
C ALA A 124 -12.10 10.40 12.78
N ASN A 125 -12.79 10.98 13.78
CA ASN A 125 -13.86 10.31 14.51
C ASN A 125 -15.09 10.09 13.62
N THR A 126 -15.45 11.04 12.77
CA THR A 126 -16.54 10.86 11.80
C THR A 126 -16.25 9.67 10.86
N ALA A 127 -15.01 9.52 10.40
CA ALA A 127 -14.61 8.36 9.60
C ALA A 127 -14.70 7.02 10.38
N ALA A 128 -14.34 7.02 11.67
CA ALA A 128 -14.46 5.86 12.54
C ALA A 128 -15.93 5.48 12.82
N ASP A 129 -16.79 6.47 13.07
CA ASP A 129 -18.23 6.29 13.27
C ASP A 129 -18.89 5.70 12.00
N HIS A 130 -18.47 6.15 10.82
CA HIS A 130 -18.90 5.55 9.56
C HIS A 130 -18.43 4.11 9.39
N ALA A 131 -17.27 3.72 9.93
CA ALA A 131 -16.84 2.33 9.98
C ALA A 131 -17.66 1.49 10.99
N GLY A 132 -18.51 2.10 11.82
CA GLY A 132 -19.27 1.36 12.85
C GLY A 132 -18.40 0.89 14.03
N THR A 133 -17.15 1.37 14.09
CA THR A 133 -16.26 1.22 15.23
C THR A 133 -16.09 2.60 15.84
N GLY A 134 -16.84 2.91 16.90
CA GLY A 134 -16.64 4.16 17.62
C GLY A 134 -15.20 4.24 18.12
N SER A 135 -14.54 5.40 17.99
CA SER A 135 -13.17 5.62 18.48
C SER A 135 -13.01 5.30 19.96
N TYR A 136 -14.13 5.31 20.71
CA TYR A 136 -14.21 5.02 22.13
C TYR A 136 -14.90 3.68 22.45
N ALA A 137 -15.09 2.79 21.46
CA ALA A 137 -15.79 1.52 21.64
C ALA A 137 -15.22 0.68 22.79
N TYR A 138 -13.91 0.71 23.01
CA TYR A 138 -13.28 0.01 24.14
C TYR A 138 -13.69 0.59 25.51
N LEU A 139 -13.86 1.91 25.60
CA LEU A 139 -14.34 2.60 26.81
C LEU A 139 -15.83 2.37 27.05
N ASP A 140 -16.65 2.42 25.99
CA ASP A 140 -18.09 2.22 26.09
C ASP A 140 -18.45 0.78 26.45
N THR A 141 -17.80 -0.19 25.81
CA THR A 141 -18.07 -1.62 26.05
C THR A 141 -17.51 -2.13 27.37
N ARG A 142 -16.57 -1.40 28.00
CA ARG A 142 -15.92 -1.73 29.27
C ARG A 142 -15.56 -3.21 29.36
N VAL A 143 -14.88 -3.74 28.34
CA VAL A 143 -14.66 -5.19 28.17
C VAL A 143 -14.06 -5.83 29.43
N ASN A 144 -13.18 -5.12 30.14
CA ASN A 144 -12.54 -5.60 31.37
C ASN A 144 -13.51 -5.74 32.56
N PHE A 145 -14.65 -5.07 32.54
CA PHE A 145 -15.69 -5.12 33.58
C PHE A 145 -16.94 -5.86 33.09
N ALA A 146 -16.87 -6.53 31.95
CA ALA A 146 -18.01 -7.27 31.42
C ALA A 146 -18.38 -8.40 32.39
N ASN A 147 -19.64 -8.42 32.84
CA ASN A 147 -20.14 -9.48 33.70
C ASN A 147 -20.27 -10.78 32.88
N LEU A 148 -19.28 -11.65 33.02
CA LEU A 148 -19.17 -12.91 32.29
C LEU A 148 -20.36 -13.84 32.55
N THR A 149 -20.87 -13.87 33.79
CA THR A 149 -22.03 -14.70 34.17
C THR A 149 -23.29 -14.25 33.45
N LYS A 150 -23.55 -12.94 33.36
CA LYS A 150 -24.69 -12.41 32.59
C LYS A 150 -24.58 -12.74 31.10
N ARG A 151 -23.36 -12.67 30.53
CA ARG A 151 -23.13 -13.07 29.13
C ARG A 151 -23.36 -14.56 28.92
N ALA A 152 -22.86 -15.41 29.81
CA ALA A 152 -23.07 -16.85 29.74
C ALA A 152 -24.56 -17.22 29.82
N LEU A 153 -25.32 -16.58 30.72
CA LEU A 153 -26.77 -16.75 30.81
C LEU A 153 -27.50 -16.28 29.55
N ALA A 154 -27.09 -15.15 28.96
CA ALA A 154 -27.66 -14.68 27.70
C ALA A 154 -27.39 -15.65 26.54
N PHE A 155 -26.18 -16.20 26.45
CA PHE A 155 -25.86 -17.23 25.45
C PHE A 155 -26.64 -18.53 25.68
N ALA A 156 -26.81 -18.95 26.93
CA ALA A 156 -27.62 -20.12 27.28
C ALA A 156 -29.10 -19.92 26.91
N ALA A 157 -29.67 -18.75 27.22
CA ALA A 157 -31.04 -18.39 26.87
C ALA A 157 -31.26 -18.31 25.34
N TRP A 158 -30.29 -17.77 24.61
CA TRP A 158 -30.31 -17.75 23.14
C TRP A 158 -30.21 -19.16 22.54
N ALA A 159 -29.34 -20.01 23.10
CA ALA A 159 -29.19 -21.39 22.66
C ALA A 159 -30.47 -22.21 22.89
N SER A 160 -31.13 -22.04 24.04
CA SER A 160 -32.41 -22.69 24.31
C SER A 160 -33.53 -22.19 23.40
N SER A 161 -33.63 -20.88 23.13
CA SER A 161 -34.66 -20.35 22.22
C SER A 161 -34.53 -20.83 20.77
N ASN A 162 -33.31 -21.19 20.34
CA ASN A 162 -33.08 -21.75 19.00
C ASN A 162 -33.30 -23.27 18.96
N ALA A 163 -33.13 -23.98 20.08
CA ALA A 163 -33.48 -25.39 20.17
C ALA A 163 -35.00 -25.59 20.03
N ASP A 164 -35.79 -24.74 20.67
CA ASP A 164 -37.26 -24.78 20.59
C ASP A 164 -37.80 -24.41 19.18
N ALA A 165 -37.10 -23.54 18.44
CA ALA A 165 -37.45 -23.19 17.07
C ALA A 165 -37.13 -24.30 16.05
N GLY A 166 -36.15 -25.16 16.34
CA GLY A 166 -35.78 -26.29 15.49
C GLY A 166 -36.82 -27.42 15.51
N ASP A 167 -37.45 -27.68 16.67
CA ASP A 167 -38.51 -28.68 16.82
C ASP A 167 -39.86 -28.22 16.21
N ALA A 168 -40.14 -26.91 16.21
CA ALA A 168 -41.32 -26.36 15.54
C ALA A 168 -41.24 -26.50 14.00
N ALA A 169 -40.05 -26.30 13.42
CA ALA A 169 -39.84 -26.39 11.96
C ALA A 169 -39.87 -27.84 11.41
N THR A 170 -39.56 -28.84 12.24
CA THR A 170 -39.66 -30.27 11.86
C THR A 170 -41.07 -30.83 12.03
N THR A 171 -41.91 -30.22 12.87
CA THR A 171 -43.29 -30.68 13.10
C THR A 171 -44.28 -30.19 12.02
N GLU A 172 -43.98 -29.11 11.30
CA GLU A 172 -44.78 -28.65 10.14
C GLU A 172 -44.38 -29.30 8.79
N ALA A 173 -43.32 -30.13 8.77
CA ALA A 173 -42.83 -30.79 7.56
C ALA A 173 -43.20 -32.28 7.45
N ILE A 174 -44.08 -32.78 8.34
CA ILE A 174 -44.66 -34.14 8.34
C ILE A 174 -46.17 -34.02 8.21
#